data_AF-A0A1F4HPS5-F1
#
_entry.id   AF-A0A1F4HPS5-F1
#
_cell.length_a   1.000
_cell.length_b   1.000
_cell.length_c   1.000
_cell.angle_alpha   90.00
_cell.angle_beta   90.00
_cell.angle_gamma   90.00
#
_symmetry.space_group_name_H-M   'P 1'
#
loop_
_entity.id
_entity.type
_entity.pdbx_description
1 polymer ?
#
loop_
_entity_poly.entity_id
_entity_poly.type
_entity_poly.pdbx_seq_one_letter_code
_entity_poly.pdbx_strand_id
1 'polypeptide(L)'
;MQQQIEAARTPADHEALAGYYVKEAAAARGKAEDHRKMGKGYASWPAGGRGSGGGGSWAAHCNASAASYEDIAKRYDAMAAEHRQLAK
;
A
#
# COMPACT_ATOMS: atom_id res chain seq x y z
N MET A 1 17.29 1.49 -2.45
CA MET A 1 16.70 0.36 -1.69
C MET A 1 17.47 -0.93 -1.91
N GLN A 2 17.52 -1.50 -3.11
CA GLN A 2 18.27 -2.73 -3.37
C GLN A 2 19.72 -2.72 -2.83
N GLN A 3 20.48 -1.67 -3.13
CA GLN A 3 21.85 -1.50 -2.62
C GLN A 3 21.92 -1.44 -1.08
N GLN A 4 20.91 -0.91 -0.40
CA GLN A 4 20.87 -0.84 1.07
C GLN A 4 20.62 -2.21 1.70
N ILE A 5 19.83 -3.06 1.03
CA ILE A 5 19.61 -4.45 1.44
C ILE A 5 20.90 -5.26 1.27
N GLU A 6 21.56 -5.12 0.11
CA GLU A 6 22.80 -5.84 -0.20
C GLU A 6 23.96 -5.45 0.74
N ALA A 7 24.01 -4.18 1.14
CA ALA A 7 25.06 -3.62 1.99
C ALA A 7 24.78 -3.72 3.50
N ALA A 8 23.56 -4.07 3.93
CA ALA A 8 23.24 -4.17 5.35
C ALA A 8 24.06 -5.27 6.03
N ARG A 9 24.81 -4.91 7.08
CA ARG A 9 25.68 -5.83 7.83
C ARG A 9 25.57 -5.67 9.34
N THR A 10 25.06 -4.53 9.80
CA THR A 10 24.99 -4.20 11.22
C THR A 10 23.55 -4.16 11.71
N PRO A 11 23.32 -4.29 13.03
CA PRO A 11 22.00 -4.06 13.61
C PRO A 11 21.39 -2.71 13.24
N ALA A 12 22.21 -1.65 13.19
CA ALA A 12 21.76 -0.32 12.82
C ALA A 12 21.29 -0.25 11.35
N ASP A 13 21.95 -0.95 10.43
CA ASP A 13 21.53 -1.01 9.02
C ASP A 13 20.17 -1.69 8.90
N HIS A 14 19.97 -2.80 9.62
CA HIS A 14 18.71 -3.52 9.61
C HIS A 14 17.59 -2.71 10.27
N GLU A 15 17.84 -1.97 11.35
CA GLU A 15 16.82 -1.07 11.92
C GLU A 15 16.45 0.08 10.95
N ALA A 16 17.42 0.60 10.20
CA ALA A 16 17.15 1.60 9.15
C ALA A 16 16.25 1.04 8.03
N LEU A 17 16.50 -0.20 7.59
CA LEU A 17 15.65 -0.89 6.61
C LEU A 17 14.24 -1.17 7.17
N ALA A 18 14.14 -1.57 8.43
CA ALA A 18 12.84 -1.73 9.09
C ALA A 18 12.06 -0.41 9.13
N GLY A 19 12.73 0.69 9.50
CA GLY A 19 12.15 2.03 9.48
C GLY A 19 11.69 2.47 8.08
N TYR A 20 12.42 2.11 7.04
CA TYR A 20 12.00 2.34 5.65
C TYR A 20 10.70 1.58 5.32
N TYR A 21 10.65 0.28 5.58
CA TYR A 21 9.47 -0.52 5.24
C TYR A 21 8.23 -0.12 6.06
N VAL A 22 8.39 0.34 7.30
CA VAL A 22 7.27 0.95 8.06
C VAL A 22 6.69 2.17 7.34
N LYS A 23 7.54 3.04 6.78
CA LYS A 23 7.08 4.21 6.01
C LYS A 23 6.36 3.79 4.73
N GLU A 24 6.89 2.81 4.01
CA GLU A 24 6.24 2.27 2.80
C GLU A 24 4.90 1.61 3.13
N ALA A 25 4.80 0.87 4.23
CA ALA A 25 3.54 0.30 4.70
C ALA A 25 2.51 1.40 5.01
N ALA A 26 2.92 2.49 5.67
CA ALA A 26 2.05 3.64 5.93
C ALA A 26 1.60 4.33 4.63
N ALA A 27 2.51 4.52 3.68
CA ALA A 27 2.20 5.10 2.37
C ALA A 27 1.20 4.24 1.58
N ALA A 28 1.39 2.91 1.59
CA ALA A 28 0.46 1.97 0.97
C ALA A 28 -0.93 2.01 1.61
N ARG A 29 -1.02 2.07 2.96
CA ARG A 29 -2.32 2.26 3.65
C ARG A 29 -2.99 3.58 3.27
N GLY A 30 -2.24 4.67 3.13
CA GLY A 30 -2.76 5.95 2.62
C GLY A 30 -3.37 5.82 1.24
N LYS A 31 -2.67 5.15 0.30
CA LYS A 31 -3.22 4.88 -1.05
C LYS A 31 -4.49 4.01 -0.99
N ALA A 32 -4.53 3.02 -0.10
CA ALA A 32 -5.73 2.21 0.08
C ALA A 32 -6.93 3.05 0.53
N GLU A 33 -6.72 3.99 1.46
CA GLU A 33 -7.76 4.93 1.90
C GLU A 33 -8.24 5.84 0.77
N ASP A 34 -7.33 6.38 -0.03
CA ASP A 34 -7.68 7.24 -1.15
C ASP A 34 -8.49 6.49 -2.20
N HIS A 35 -8.11 5.24 -2.51
CA HIS A 35 -8.90 4.39 -3.39
C HIS A 35 -10.28 4.06 -2.80
N ARG A 36 -10.43 3.83 -1.49
CA ARG A 36 -11.74 3.68 -0.87
C ARG A 36 -12.60 4.94 -1.01
N LYS A 37 -12.02 6.13 -0.83
CA LYS A 37 -12.73 7.42 -1.00
C LYS A 37 -13.17 7.60 -2.45
N MET A 38 -12.29 7.32 -3.42
CA MET A 38 -12.62 7.36 -4.85
C MET A 38 -13.74 6.39 -5.21
N GLY A 39 -13.68 5.15 -4.70
CA GLY A 39 -14.72 4.15 -4.94
C GLY A 39 -16.10 4.61 -4.48
N LYS A 40 -16.18 5.28 -3.32
CA LYS A 40 -17.43 5.92 -2.84
C LYS A 40 -17.90 7.05 -3.75
N GLY A 41 -16.97 7.87 -4.24
CA GLY A 41 -17.27 8.97 -5.16
C GLY A 41 -17.80 8.48 -6.52
N TYR A 42 -17.25 7.39 -7.06
CA TYR A 42 -17.77 6.78 -8.28
C TYR A 42 -19.10 6.07 -8.05
N ALA A 43 -19.29 5.41 -6.91
CA ALA A 43 -20.54 4.72 -6.58
C ALA A 43 -21.74 5.67 -6.44
N SER A 44 -21.50 6.94 -6.11
CA SER A 44 -22.56 7.95 -6.01
C SER A 44 -22.95 8.58 -7.36
N TRP A 45 -22.27 8.21 -8.45
CA TRP A 45 -22.63 8.72 -9.78
C TRP A 45 -23.96 8.16 -10.27
N PRO A 46 -24.79 8.97 -10.95
CA PRO A 46 -26.03 8.51 -11.53
C PRO A 46 -25.79 7.38 -12.54
N ALA A 47 -26.66 6.37 -12.53
CA ALA A 47 -26.70 5.37 -13.59
C ALA A 47 -26.93 6.09 -14.94
N GLY A 48 -26.01 5.90 -15.91
CA GLY A 48 -26.07 6.55 -17.23
C GLY A 48 -25.23 7.84 -17.40
N GLY A 49 -24.46 8.26 -16.39
CA GLY A 49 -23.50 9.38 -16.51
C GLY A 49 -22.24 9.05 -17.36
N ARG A 50 -21.52 10.10 -17.82
CA ARG A 50 -20.42 10.07 -18.81
C ARG A 50 -19.43 8.88 -18.65
N GLY A 51 -19.51 7.92 -19.57
CA GLY A 51 -18.53 6.83 -19.76
C GLY A 51 -19.19 5.45 -19.85
N SER A 52 -18.78 4.61 -20.82
CA SER A 52 -19.34 3.28 -21.04
C SER A 52 -19.08 2.36 -19.84
N GLY A 53 -20.07 2.16 -18.98
CA GLY A 53 -19.98 1.22 -17.84
C GLY A 53 -20.56 1.73 -16.51
N GLY A 54 -20.87 3.02 -16.39
CA GLY A 54 -21.42 3.62 -15.17
C GLY A 54 -20.44 3.67 -13.98
N GLY A 55 -20.78 4.44 -12.95
CA GLY A 55 -19.95 4.63 -11.76
C GLY A 55 -19.63 3.35 -10.97
N GLY A 56 -20.46 2.30 -11.12
CA GLY A 56 -20.26 1.01 -10.46
C GLY A 56 -18.99 0.27 -10.88
N SER A 57 -18.61 0.31 -12.17
CA SER A 57 -17.38 -0.34 -12.66
C SER A 57 -16.13 0.32 -12.05
N TRP A 58 -16.11 1.65 -11.99
CA TRP A 58 -15.02 2.41 -11.37
C TRP A 58 -14.97 2.24 -9.85
N ALA A 59 -16.12 2.12 -9.19
CA ALA A 59 -16.19 1.80 -7.77
C ALA A 59 -15.57 0.43 -7.47
N ALA A 60 -15.90 -0.59 -8.26
CA ALA A 60 -15.31 -1.92 -8.14
C ALA A 60 -13.80 -1.91 -8.39
N HIS A 61 -13.34 -1.20 -9.44
CA HIS A 61 -11.92 -1.02 -9.71
C HIS A 61 -11.18 -0.39 -8.52
N CYS A 62 -11.71 0.70 -7.97
CA CYS A 62 -11.12 1.37 -6.82
C CYS A 62 -11.06 0.47 -5.58
N ASN A 63 -12.12 -0.29 -5.31
CA ASN A 63 -12.15 -1.22 -4.19
C ASN A 63 -11.09 -2.33 -4.35
N ALA A 64 -10.91 -2.85 -5.57
CA ALA A 64 -9.86 -3.81 -5.87
C ALA A 64 -8.46 -3.21 -5.65
N SER A 65 -8.22 -1.97 -6.12
CA SER A 65 -6.95 -1.27 -5.87
C SER A 65 -6.69 -1.04 -4.38
N ALA A 66 -7.72 -0.67 -3.61
CA ALA A 66 -7.58 -0.52 -2.17
C ALA A 66 -7.14 -1.82 -1.48
N ALA A 67 -7.76 -2.95 -1.85
CA ALA A 67 -7.38 -4.26 -1.33
C ALA A 67 -5.94 -4.64 -1.72
N SER A 68 -5.51 -4.35 -2.95
CA SER A 68 -4.11 -4.57 -3.37
C SER A 68 -3.13 -3.73 -2.54
N TYR A 69 -3.43 -2.46 -2.27
CA TYR A 69 -2.57 -1.62 -1.43
C TYR A 69 -2.53 -2.07 0.03
N GLU A 70 -3.62 -2.64 0.56
CA GLU A 70 -3.60 -3.27 1.89
C GLU A 70 -2.72 -4.52 1.93
N ASP A 71 -2.75 -5.36 0.89
CA ASP A 71 -1.84 -6.50 0.78
C ASP A 71 -0.37 -6.04 0.71
N ILE A 72 -0.08 -5.00 -0.08
CA ILE A 72 1.24 -4.39 -0.17
C ILE A 72 1.69 -3.86 1.20
N ALA A 73 0.81 -3.17 1.94
CA ALA A 73 1.12 -2.68 3.28
C ALA A 73 1.51 -3.82 4.23
N LYS A 74 0.76 -4.93 4.22
CA LYS A 74 1.05 -6.12 5.03
C LYS A 74 2.41 -6.74 4.67
N ARG A 75 2.76 -6.80 3.38
CA ARG A 75 4.07 -7.28 2.94
C ARG A 75 5.20 -6.39 3.44
N TYR A 76 5.03 -5.07 3.38
CA TYR A 76 6.01 -4.14 3.95
C TYR A 76 6.13 -4.26 5.48
N ASP A 77 5.02 -4.45 6.20
CA ASP A 77 5.08 -4.72 7.65
C ASP A 77 5.88 -6.00 7.95
N ALA A 78 5.69 -7.05 7.16
CA ALA A 78 6.42 -8.30 7.30
C ALA A 78 7.93 -8.10 7.08
N MET A 79 8.31 -7.40 6.01
CA MET A 79 9.72 -7.06 5.74
C MET A 79 10.32 -6.20 6.87
N ALA A 80 9.56 -5.26 7.42
CA ALA A 80 10.01 -4.47 8.56
C ALA A 80 10.24 -5.35 9.80
N ALA A 81 9.35 -6.31 10.05
CA ALA A 81 9.49 -7.24 11.16
C ALA A 81 10.71 -8.16 11.01
N GLU A 82 10.96 -8.69 9.80
CA GLU A 82 12.14 -9.51 9.49
C GLU A 82 13.43 -8.72 9.75
N HIS A 83 13.52 -7.49 9.26
CA HIS A 83 14.70 -6.65 9.51
C HIS A 83 14.89 -6.31 10.99
N ARG A 84 13.83 -6.09 11.77
CA ARG A 84 13.95 -5.93 13.24
C ARG A 84 14.44 -7.19 13.94
N GLN A 85 14.16 -8.37 13.40
CA GLN A 85 14.71 -9.62 13.95
C GLN A 85 16.21 -9.73 13.66
N LEU A 86 16.65 -9.31 12.47
CA LEU A 86 18.07 -9.26 12.08
C LEU A 86 18.85 -8.15 12.80
N ALA A 87 18.15 -7.17 13.38
CA ALA A 87 18.75 -6.10 14.19
C ALA A 87 19.01 -6.48 15.66
N LYS A 88 18.79 -7.74 16.04
CA LYS A 88 19.04 -8.26 17.39
C LYS A 88 20.33 -9.05 17.43
#